data_AF-A0A6J7PJL0-F1
#
_entry.id   AF-A0A6J7PJL0-F1
#
_cell.length_a   1.000
_cell.length_b   1.000
_cell.length_c   1.000
_cell.angle_alpha   90.00
_cell.angle_beta   90.00
_cell.angle_gamma   90.00
#
_symmetry.space_group_name_H-M   'P 1'
#
loop_
_entity.id
_entity.type
_entity.pdbx_description
1 polymer ?
#
loop_
_entity_poly.entity_id
_entity_poly.type
_entity_poly.pdbx_seq_one_letter_code
_entity_poly.pdbx_strand_id
1 'polypeptide(L)'
;MSLSTAAVGGLLSCDAGNPNGGGADAVGPWVDEAAGTWDLSKKVSVQGAVAWPMASYTETLTDTTRDITSNGVPVDQITGTFPIATDDPAYSYDRNPNRIVANDVTISLPLKPATAATPSCLGKGRLGILKNGVPLYASLDERNRDALAYETQDACDGHPQQMGSYHYHDIPSCIRDAATGPSTVVGFAHDGFPIVVERDAAGDLPTNADLDQCHGRTSPIELDGAVVEMYHYSATYEFPYFIGCYTGTPIP
;
A
#
# COMPACT_ATOMS: atom_id res chain seq x y z
N MET A 1 -11.87 7.38 -4.53
CA MET A 1 -11.76 7.96 -5.90
C MET A 1 -10.53 8.87 -6.00
N SER A 2 -9.98 9.05 -7.20
CA SER A 2 -8.93 10.07 -7.47
C SER A 2 -9.54 11.48 -7.43
N LEU A 3 -8.89 12.41 -6.72
CA LEU A 3 -9.37 13.78 -6.48
C LEU A 3 -8.31 14.84 -6.83
N SER A 4 -8.78 16.07 -7.04
CA SER A 4 -7.94 17.27 -7.23
C SER A 4 -7.66 18.02 -5.93
N THR A 5 -8.30 17.63 -4.83
CA THR A 5 -8.12 18.17 -3.48
C THR A 5 -8.15 17.02 -2.46
N ALA A 6 -7.37 17.12 -1.39
CA ALA A 6 -7.43 16.16 -0.30
C ALA A 6 -8.83 16.11 0.33
N ALA A 7 -9.37 14.91 0.52
CA ALA A 7 -10.64 14.68 1.17
C ALA A 7 -10.69 13.26 1.76
N VAL A 8 -11.47 13.10 2.84
CA VAL A 8 -11.77 11.81 3.45
C VAL A 8 -12.35 10.85 2.41
N GLY A 9 -11.88 9.60 2.38
CA GLY A 9 -12.27 8.58 1.39
C GLY A 9 -11.74 8.85 -0.03
N GLY A 10 -10.78 9.76 -0.18
CA GLY A 10 -10.23 10.20 -1.45
C GLY A 10 -8.71 10.05 -1.53
N LEU A 11 -8.19 10.00 -2.75
CA LEU A 11 -6.75 10.00 -3.03
C LEU A 11 -6.40 11.18 -3.93
N LEU A 12 -5.51 12.06 -3.46
CA LEU A 12 -5.02 13.22 -4.20
C LEU A 12 -3.89 12.81 -5.15
N SER A 13 -4.21 12.54 -6.43
CA SER A 13 -3.21 12.04 -7.40
C SER A 13 -2.52 13.16 -8.21
N CYS A 14 -3.06 14.38 -8.24
CA CYS A 14 -2.63 15.49 -9.12
C CYS A 14 -2.51 15.16 -10.62
N ASP A 15 -3.03 14.02 -11.07
CA ASP A 15 -2.96 13.53 -12.44
C ASP A 15 -4.33 13.01 -12.87
N ALA A 16 -4.63 13.10 -14.17
CA ALA A 16 -5.91 12.72 -14.74
C ALA A 16 -6.06 11.20 -14.94
N GLY A 17 -4.99 10.44 -14.78
CA GLY A 17 -4.90 9.04 -15.19
C GLY A 17 -4.63 8.94 -16.68
N ASN A 18 -4.10 7.80 -17.11
CA ASN A 18 -3.89 7.48 -18.50
C ASN A 18 -4.99 6.52 -18.97
N PRO A 19 -5.96 6.96 -19.80
CA PRO A 19 -7.03 6.07 -20.29
C PRO A 19 -6.52 4.87 -21.10
N ASN A 20 -5.32 4.98 -21.67
CA ASN A 20 -4.63 3.90 -22.40
C ASN A 20 -3.64 3.14 -21.51
N GLY A 21 -3.68 3.39 -20.19
CA GLY A 21 -2.91 2.69 -19.19
C GLY A 21 -3.16 1.18 -19.24
N GLY A 22 -2.14 0.42 -18.86
CA GLY A 22 -2.27 -1.02 -18.60
C GLY A 22 -3.15 -1.32 -17.39
N GLY A 23 -3.06 -2.55 -16.91
CA GLY A 23 -3.89 -3.08 -15.83
C GLY A 23 -4.87 -4.12 -16.35
N ALA A 24 -5.88 -4.46 -15.54
CA ALA A 24 -6.81 -5.53 -15.84
C ALA A 24 -7.53 -5.40 -17.20
N ASP A 25 -7.65 -6.54 -17.87
CA ASP A 25 -8.29 -6.74 -19.17
C ASP A 25 -9.82 -6.79 -19.07
N ALA A 26 -10.37 -7.20 -17.92
CA ALA A 26 -11.81 -7.27 -17.70
C ALA A 26 -12.20 -6.88 -16.27
N VAL A 27 -13.42 -6.35 -16.10
CA VAL A 27 -14.00 -6.07 -14.79
C VAL A 27 -14.44 -7.38 -14.15
N GLY A 28 -13.92 -7.66 -12.95
CA GLY A 28 -14.28 -8.86 -12.21
C GLY A 28 -15.73 -8.83 -11.70
N PRO A 29 -16.38 -10.00 -11.52
CA PRO A 29 -17.76 -10.09 -11.02
C PRO A 29 -17.94 -9.62 -9.57
N TRP A 30 -16.85 -9.31 -8.87
CA TRP A 30 -16.86 -8.70 -7.54
C TRP A 30 -17.03 -7.18 -7.57
N VAL A 31 -16.88 -6.52 -8.72
CA VAL A 31 -17.04 -5.06 -8.86
C VAL A 31 -18.46 -4.75 -9.36
N ASP A 32 -19.18 -3.90 -8.62
CA ASP A 32 -20.43 -3.28 -9.06
C ASP A 32 -20.15 -1.82 -9.41
N GLU A 33 -19.91 -1.55 -10.68
CA GLU A 33 -19.60 -0.20 -11.17
C GLU A 33 -20.79 0.76 -11.05
N ALA A 34 -22.03 0.25 -11.06
CA ALA A 34 -23.22 1.08 -10.91
C ALA A 34 -23.42 1.53 -9.47
N ALA A 35 -23.13 0.64 -8.51
CA ALA A 35 -23.14 0.95 -7.09
C ALA A 35 -21.86 1.67 -6.62
N GLY A 36 -20.76 1.58 -7.38
CA GLY A 36 -19.45 2.10 -6.98
C GLY A 36 -18.82 1.32 -5.83
N THR A 37 -19.12 0.02 -5.74
CA THR A 37 -18.69 -0.87 -4.65
C THR A 37 -18.02 -2.12 -5.19
N TRP A 38 -17.24 -2.82 -4.37
CA TRP A 38 -16.74 -4.14 -4.72
C TRP A 38 -16.66 -5.06 -3.50
N ASP A 39 -16.66 -6.37 -3.74
CA ASP A 39 -16.69 -7.40 -2.70
C ASP A 39 -15.35 -8.16 -2.63
N LEU A 40 -14.52 -7.79 -1.65
CA LEU A 40 -13.22 -8.42 -1.42
C LEU A 40 -13.31 -9.94 -1.24
N SER A 41 -14.38 -10.46 -0.64
CA SER A 41 -14.53 -11.90 -0.38
C SER A 41 -14.75 -12.74 -1.65
N LYS A 42 -15.15 -12.09 -2.75
CA LYS A 42 -15.39 -12.73 -4.06
C LYS A 42 -14.23 -12.53 -5.02
N LYS A 43 -13.26 -11.68 -4.68
CA LYS A 43 -12.15 -11.35 -5.56
C LYS A 43 -11.21 -12.54 -5.68
N VAL A 44 -10.81 -12.85 -6.91
CA VAL A 44 -9.81 -13.89 -7.17
C VAL A 44 -8.41 -13.37 -6.86
N SER A 45 -7.51 -14.27 -6.45
CA SER A 45 -6.10 -13.99 -6.24
C SER A 45 -5.25 -14.82 -7.19
N VAL A 46 -4.13 -14.27 -7.68
CA VAL A 46 -3.12 -15.02 -8.44
C VAL A 46 -2.59 -16.17 -7.58
N GLN A 47 -2.60 -17.38 -8.12
CA GLN A 47 -2.17 -18.58 -7.42
C GLN A 47 -0.64 -18.73 -7.46
N GLY A 48 -0.11 -19.43 -6.46
CA GLY A 48 1.32 -19.75 -6.39
C GLY A 48 1.86 -19.68 -4.98
N ALA A 49 3.08 -20.20 -4.83
CA ALA A 49 3.84 -20.13 -3.61
C ALA A 49 5.32 -20.02 -3.97
N VAL A 50 5.76 -18.80 -4.28
CA VAL A 50 7.15 -18.49 -4.63
C VAL A 50 7.84 -17.90 -3.42
N ALA A 51 8.89 -18.56 -2.94
CA ALA A 51 9.70 -18.09 -1.82
C ALA A 51 10.86 -17.22 -2.29
N TRP A 52 11.22 -16.24 -1.46
CA TRP A 52 12.30 -15.28 -1.72
C TRP A 52 13.40 -15.39 -0.66
N PRO A 53 14.25 -16.44 -0.68
CA PRO A 53 15.27 -16.66 0.34
C PRO A 53 16.36 -15.58 0.37
N MET A 54 16.45 -14.76 -0.68
CA MET A 54 17.33 -13.60 -0.75
C MET A 54 16.67 -12.30 -0.24
N ALA A 55 15.38 -12.32 0.12
CA ALA A 55 14.66 -11.12 0.54
C ALA A 55 15.36 -10.45 1.71
N SER A 56 15.41 -9.12 1.68
CA SER A 56 16.05 -8.33 2.73
C SER A 56 15.27 -7.08 3.05
N TYR A 57 15.24 -6.73 4.32
CA TYR A 57 14.82 -5.45 4.85
C TYR A 57 15.74 -5.12 6.01
N THR A 58 16.34 -3.93 5.99
CA THR A 58 17.16 -3.41 7.08
C THR A 58 16.76 -1.97 7.34
N GLU A 59 16.77 -1.62 8.62
CA GLU A 59 16.39 -0.32 9.10
C GLU A 59 17.40 0.12 10.15
N THR A 60 17.98 1.31 9.97
CA THR A 60 18.97 1.89 10.88
C THR A 60 18.52 3.29 11.27
N LEU A 61 18.54 3.56 12.57
CA LEU A 61 18.23 4.89 13.11
C LEU A 61 19.53 5.66 13.33
N THR A 62 19.56 6.90 12.85
CA THR A 62 20.56 7.91 13.23
C THR A 62 19.91 8.93 14.17
N ASP A 63 20.62 9.97 14.56
CA ASP A 63 20.05 11.06 15.35
C ASP A 63 18.96 11.84 14.58
N THR A 64 18.96 11.78 13.24
CA THR A 64 18.13 12.61 12.37
C THR A 64 17.29 11.83 11.37
N THR A 65 17.68 10.61 11.02
CA THR A 65 17.06 9.84 9.93
C THR A 65 16.75 8.40 10.33
N ARG A 66 15.77 7.83 9.64
CA ARG A 66 15.52 6.39 9.52
C ARG A 66 15.96 5.97 8.14
N ASP A 67 17.06 5.24 8.07
CA ASP A 67 17.64 4.75 6.81
C ASP A 67 17.17 3.32 6.59
N ILE A 68 16.47 3.08 5.48
CA ILE A 68 15.87 1.79 5.13
C ILE A 68 16.52 1.28 3.85
N THR A 69 16.94 0.02 3.86
CA THR A 69 17.37 -0.71 2.67
C THR A 69 16.59 -2.01 2.50
N SER A 70 16.24 -2.35 1.26
CA SER A 70 15.56 -3.59 0.89
C SER A 70 15.87 -3.95 -0.55
N ASN A 71 15.63 -5.20 -0.95
CA ASN A 71 15.65 -5.62 -2.36
C ASN A 71 14.25 -5.76 -2.98
N GLY A 72 13.22 -5.20 -2.34
CA GLY A 72 11.90 -5.00 -2.96
C GLY A 72 11.04 -6.27 -3.10
N VAL A 73 11.44 -7.37 -2.48
CA VAL A 73 10.68 -8.62 -2.39
C VAL A 73 10.44 -8.97 -0.91
N PRO A 74 9.35 -9.68 -0.59
CA PRO A 74 8.90 -9.77 0.79
C PRO A 74 9.75 -10.74 1.63
N VAL A 75 10.25 -10.24 2.76
CA VAL A 75 10.90 -11.03 3.81
C VAL A 75 9.86 -11.90 4.51
N ASP A 76 10.21 -13.17 4.74
CA ASP A 76 9.40 -14.16 5.46
C ASP A 76 7.97 -14.35 4.94
N GLN A 77 7.73 -14.03 3.66
CA GLN A 77 6.45 -14.29 2.98
C GLN A 77 6.70 -14.91 1.59
N ILE A 78 5.64 -15.47 1.03
CA ILE A 78 5.61 -16.01 -0.33
C ILE A 78 4.77 -15.11 -1.22
N THR A 79 5.02 -15.15 -2.51
CA THR A 79 4.19 -14.49 -3.53
C THR A 79 3.46 -15.51 -4.40
N GLY A 80 2.49 -15.02 -5.17
CA GLY A 80 1.90 -15.73 -6.30
C GLY A 80 2.91 -15.99 -7.41
N THR A 81 2.49 -16.76 -8.40
CA THR A 81 3.32 -17.05 -9.58
C THR A 81 3.06 -16.00 -10.65
N PHE A 82 4.07 -15.17 -10.93
CA PHE A 82 4.03 -14.19 -12.01
C PHE A 82 5.09 -14.52 -13.09
N PRO A 83 4.76 -14.42 -14.40
CA PRO A 83 3.52 -13.89 -14.98
C PRO A 83 2.32 -14.78 -14.72
N ILE A 84 1.12 -14.21 -14.75
CA ILE A 84 -0.11 -14.97 -14.49
C ILE A 84 -0.26 -16.05 -15.56
N ALA A 85 -0.36 -17.31 -15.13
CA ALA A 85 -0.47 -18.45 -16.04
C ALA A 85 -1.84 -18.50 -16.71
N THR A 86 -1.91 -18.99 -17.94
CA THR A 86 -3.17 -19.03 -18.72
C THR A 86 -4.27 -19.91 -18.10
N ASP A 87 -3.90 -20.83 -17.21
CA ASP A 87 -4.79 -21.71 -16.46
C ASP A 87 -5.09 -21.21 -15.04
N ASP A 88 -4.51 -20.08 -14.62
CA ASP A 88 -4.85 -19.41 -13.36
C ASP A 88 -6.23 -18.74 -13.47
N PRO A 89 -7.12 -18.87 -12.47
CA PRO A 89 -8.42 -18.18 -12.45
C PRO A 89 -8.33 -16.66 -12.66
N ALA A 90 -7.25 -16.03 -12.19
CA ALA A 90 -6.98 -14.60 -12.36
C ALA A 90 -6.82 -14.17 -13.82
N TYR A 91 -6.31 -15.06 -14.68
CA TYR A 91 -5.91 -14.74 -16.07
C TYR A 91 -7.04 -14.17 -16.92
N SER A 92 -8.28 -14.56 -16.62
CA SER A 92 -9.46 -14.07 -17.34
C SER A 92 -9.80 -12.59 -17.07
N TYR A 93 -9.28 -12.02 -15.98
CA TYR A 93 -9.52 -10.65 -15.55
C TYR A 93 -8.27 -9.79 -15.72
N ASP A 94 -7.11 -10.33 -15.39
CA ASP A 94 -5.83 -9.66 -15.51
C ASP A 94 -4.77 -10.66 -15.96
N ARG A 95 -4.14 -10.40 -17.09
CA ARG A 95 -3.10 -11.29 -17.64
C ARG A 95 -1.73 -11.06 -17.02
N ASN A 96 -1.52 -9.94 -16.32
CA ASN A 96 -0.23 -9.40 -15.86
C ASN A 96 0.99 -10.19 -16.37
N PRO A 97 1.56 -9.82 -17.53
CA PRO A 97 2.62 -10.58 -18.18
C PRO A 97 4.00 -10.39 -17.51
N ASN A 98 4.06 -9.64 -16.41
CA ASN A 98 5.30 -9.22 -15.78
C ASN A 98 5.84 -10.28 -14.83
N ARG A 99 7.14 -10.20 -14.53
CA ARG A 99 7.83 -11.08 -13.57
C ARG A 99 8.24 -10.27 -12.36
N ILE A 100 8.17 -10.86 -11.17
CA ILE A 100 8.77 -10.26 -9.98
C ILE A 100 10.30 -10.31 -10.11
N VAL A 101 10.93 -9.16 -9.91
CA VAL A 101 12.38 -8.99 -9.94
C VAL A 101 12.79 -8.24 -8.68
N ALA A 102 13.76 -8.78 -7.95
CA ALA A 102 14.37 -8.09 -6.82
C ALA A 102 15.06 -6.82 -7.33
N ASN A 103 14.75 -5.69 -6.70
CA ASN A 103 15.25 -4.37 -7.06
C ASN A 103 15.60 -3.62 -5.78
N ASP A 104 16.82 -3.09 -5.70
CA ASP A 104 17.27 -2.39 -4.52
C ASP A 104 16.43 -1.12 -4.27
N VAL A 105 16.04 -0.96 -3.01
CA VAL A 105 15.29 0.16 -2.46
C VAL A 105 16.13 0.74 -1.32
N THR A 106 16.50 2.01 -1.45
CA THR A 106 17.21 2.76 -0.40
C THR A 106 16.44 4.04 -0.15
N ILE A 107 16.03 4.25 1.09
CA ILE A 107 15.20 5.36 1.52
C ILE A 107 15.85 5.95 2.80
N SER A 108 15.95 7.27 2.89
CA SER A 108 16.35 7.95 4.12
C SER A 108 15.24 8.93 4.50
N LEU A 109 14.53 8.62 5.58
CA LEU A 109 13.37 9.39 6.05
C LEU A 109 13.74 10.24 7.26
N PRO A 110 13.14 11.42 7.45
CA PRO A 110 13.33 12.18 8.69
C PRO A 110 12.80 11.36 9.88
N LEU A 111 13.59 11.25 10.95
CA LEU A 111 13.17 10.53 12.17
C LEU A 111 12.02 11.24 12.90
N LYS A 112 11.88 12.55 12.69
CA LYS A 112 10.83 13.41 13.23
C LYS A 112 10.15 14.13 12.06
N PRO A 113 9.26 13.45 11.32
CA PRO A 113 8.52 14.09 10.23
C PRO A 113 7.64 15.21 10.79
N ALA A 114 7.39 16.23 9.96
CA ALA A 114 6.56 17.37 10.31
C ALA A 114 5.46 17.54 9.26
N THR A 115 4.27 17.92 9.73
CA THR A 115 3.15 18.25 8.85
C THR A 115 3.49 19.48 8.01
N ALA A 116 3.24 19.40 6.71
CA ALA A 116 3.34 20.52 5.79
C ALA A 116 2.11 21.44 5.93
N ALA A 117 2.23 22.69 5.47
CA ALA A 117 1.11 23.64 5.48
C ALA A 117 -0.03 23.23 4.54
N THR A 118 0.29 22.46 3.49
CA THR A 118 -0.64 21.96 2.50
C THR A 118 -0.30 20.51 2.17
N PRO A 119 -1.28 19.59 2.13
CA PRO A 119 -1.04 18.24 1.67
C PRO A 119 -0.47 18.20 0.25
N SER A 120 0.39 17.23 -0.04
CA SER A 120 0.90 16.99 -1.39
C SER A 120 0.35 15.70 -1.99
N CYS A 121 0.29 15.66 -3.31
CA CYS A 121 -0.25 14.52 -4.04
C CYS A 121 0.64 13.29 -3.95
N LEU A 122 -0.01 12.15 -4.18
CA LEU A 122 0.62 10.87 -4.38
C LEU A 122 0.87 10.66 -5.87
N GLY A 123 2.11 10.37 -6.24
CA GLY A 123 2.44 9.91 -7.58
C GLY A 123 2.02 8.46 -7.82
N LYS A 124 2.25 7.95 -9.04
CA LYS A 124 2.07 6.54 -9.40
C LYS A 124 3.25 5.64 -9.02
N GLY A 125 4.33 6.23 -8.54
CA GLY A 125 5.51 5.51 -8.09
C GLY A 125 5.42 5.03 -6.65
N ARG A 126 6.58 4.66 -6.10
CA ARG A 126 6.73 4.30 -4.69
C ARG A 126 6.31 5.46 -3.80
N LEU A 127 5.44 5.18 -2.85
CA LEU A 127 4.94 6.11 -1.84
C LEU A 127 5.51 5.87 -0.44
N GLY A 128 6.14 4.73 -0.26
CA GLY A 128 6.58 4.22 1.02
C GLY A 128 7.08 2.80 0.89
N ILE A 129 7.39 2.21 2.04
CA ILE A 129 7.85 0.83 2.14
C ILE A 129 7.27 0.18 3.40
N LEU A 130 6.84 -1.07 3.28
CA LEU A 130 6.48 -1.89 4.42
C LEU A 130 7.71 -2.57 5.02
N LYS A 131 7.64 -2.91 6.30
CA LYS A 131 8.73 -3.55 7.05
C LYS A 131 9.06 -4.97 6.59
N ASN A 132 8.27 -5.54 5.68
CA ASN A 132 8.62 -6.77 4.96
C ASN A 132 9.52 -6.51 3.74
N GLY A 133 9.86 -5.26 3.42
CA GLY A 133 10.72 -4.90 2.27
C GLY A 133 10.00 -4.51 0.99
N VAL A 134 8.67 -4.63 0.94
CA VAL A 134 7.92 -4.37 -0.29
C VAL A 134 7.49 -2.90 -0.38
N PRO A 135 7.71 -2.23 -1.52
CA PRO A 135 7.22 -0.88 -1.75
C PRO A 135 5.69 -0.77 -1.75
N LEU A 136 5.19 0.38 -1.31
CA LEU A 136 3.80 0.79 -1.43
C LEU A 136 3.62 1.71 -2.63
N TYR A 137 2.55 1.53 -3.39
CA TYR A 137 2.15 2.38 -4.50
C TYR A 137 0.77 2.99 -4.19
N ALA A 138 0.38 4.04 -4.91
CA ALA A 138 -0.95 4.63 -4.75
C ALA A 138 -2.03 3.58 -4.94
N SER A 139 -3.14 3.63 -4.19
CA SER A 139 -4.30 2.72 -4.36
C SER A 139 -5.07 2.90 -5.67
N LEU A 140 -4.43 3.51 -6.67
CA LEU A 140 -4.96 3.78 -7.97
C LEU A 140 -4.12 3.07 -9.04
N ASP A 141 -4.80 2.44 -9.99
CA ASP A 141 -4.16 1.91 -11.19
C ASP A 141 -3.73 3.05 -12.14
N GLU A 142 -3.09 2.71 -13.26
CA GLU A 142 -2.64 3.68 -14.26
C GLU A 142 -3.79 4.50 -14.87
N ARG A 143 -5.04 4.01 -14.78
CA ARG A 143 -6.26 4.68 -15.26
C ARG A 143 -6.99 5.49 -14.17
N ASN A 144 -6.41 5.64 -12.98
CA ASN A 144 -7.05 6.27 -11.81
C ASN A 144 -8.30 5.52 -11.29
N ARG A 145 -8.40 4.21 -11.52
CA ARG A 145 -9.39 3.35 -10.87
C ARG A 145 -8.79 2.76 -9.59
N ASP A 146 -9.63 2.23 -8.72
CA ASP A 146 -9.19 1.49 -7.55
C ASP A 146 -8.36 0.26 -7.96
N ALA A 147 -7.04 0.28 -7.72
CA ALA A 147 -6.15 -0.81 -8.14
C ALA A 147 -6.48 -2.12 -7.44
N LEU A 148 -6.84 -2.06 -6.15
CA LEU A 148 -7.18 -3.24 -5.37
C LEU A 148 -8.48 -3.87 -5.87
N ALA A 149 -9.42 -3.08 -6.37
CA ALA A 149 -10.66 -3.62 -6.95
C ALA A 149 -10.47 -4.16 -8.38
N TYR A 150 -9.74 -3.43 -9.24
CA TYR A 150 -9.71 -3.72 -10.67
C TYR A 150 -8.56 -4.62 -11.10
N GLU A 151 -7.36 -4.49 -10.53
CA GLU A 151 -6.20 -5.33 -10.87
C GLU A 151 -6.19 -6.61 -10.03
N THR A 152 -5.49 -7.64 -10.50
CA THR A 152 -5.39 -8.90 -9.74
C THR A 152 -4.05 -9.01 -9.02
N GLN A 153 -4.13 -9.24 -7.71
CA GLN A 153 -2.99 -9.45 -6.84
C GLN A 153 -2.92 -10.90 -6.35
N ASP A 154 -1.80 -11.29 -5.76
CA ASP A 154 -1.67 -12.60 -5.13
C ASP A 154 -2.35 -12.68 -3.76
N ALA A 155 -2.19 -13.80 -3.05
CA ALA A 155 -2.83 -14.07 -1.76
C ALA A 155 -2.37 -13.16 -0.61
N CYS A 156 -1.35 -12.34 -0.82
CA CYS A 156 -0.83 -11.34 0.12
C CYS A 156 -0.94 -9.94 -0.51
N ASP A 157 -1.91 -9.75 -1.40
CA ASP A 157 -2.34 -8.49 -2.03
C ASP A 157 -1.27 -7.73 -2.84
N GLY A 158 -0.20 -8.40 -3.28
CA GLY A 158 0.82 -7.78 -4.12
C GLY A 158 0.86 -8.28 -5.57
N HIS A 159 1.48 -7.49 -6.44
CA HIS A 159 1.72 -7.85 -7.84
C HIS A 159 2.89 -7.05 -8.46
N PRO A 160 3.49 -7.53 -9.57
CA PRO A 160 4.56 -6.82 -10.26
C PRO A 160 4.06 -5.86 -11.34
N GLN A 161 4.76 -4.72 -11.48
CA GLN A 161 4.65 -3.85 -12.67
C GLN A 161 5.66 -4.23 -13.77
N GLN A 162 5.70 -3.49 -14.89
CA GLN A 162 6.44 -3.82 -16.11
C GLN A 162 7.97 -3.99 -15.93
N MET A 163 8.59 -3.25 -15.01
CA MET A 163 10.01 -3.39 -14.65
C MET A 163 10.24 -4.39 -13.51
N GLY A 164 9.19 -5.12 -13.11
CA GLY A 164 9.24 -6.24 -12.17
C GLY A 164 9.20 -5.89 -10.69
N SER A 165 9.02 -4.62 -10.32
CA SER A 165 8.81 -4.27 -8.91
C SER A 165 7.51 -4.86 -8.41
N TYR A 166 7.61 -5.81 -7.48
CA TYR A 166 6.48 -6.25 -6.66
C TYR A 166 6.10 -5.13 -5.70
N HIS A 167 4.81 -4.87 -5.53
CA HIS A 167 4.31 -3.76 -4.72
C HIS A 167 2.89 -4.02 -4.23
N TYR A 168 2.48 -3.23 -3.22
CA TYR A 168 1.13 -3.24 -2.66
C TYR A 168 0.39 -1.92 -2.98
N HIS A 169 -0.93 -2.02 -3.14
CA HIS A 169 -1.84 -0.88 -3.30
C HIS A 169 -2.67 -0.60 -2.03
N ASP A 170 -2.47 -1.41 -0.99
CA ASP A 170 -3.10 -1.35 0.32
C ASP A 170 -2.12 -1.85 1.40
N ILE A 171 -2.58 -1.97 2.65
CA ILE A 171 -1.87 -2.76 3.65
C ILE A 171 -2.34 -4.21 3.52
N PRO A 172 -1.48 -5.10 3.01
CA PRO A 172 -1.91 -6.41 2.55
C PRO A 172 -2.41 -7.24 3.72
N SER A 173 -3.43 -8.05 3.46
CA SER A 173 -4.10 -8.95 4.41
C SER A 173 -3.12 -9.75 5.27
N CYS A 174 -2.11 -10.38 4.68
CA CYS A 174 -1.06 -11.12 5.37
C CYS A 174 -0.30 -10.31 6.45
N ILE A 175 -0.16 -8.99 6.29
CA ILE A 175 0.48 -8.09 7.28
C ILE A 175 -0.57 -7.52 8.23
N ARG A 176 -1.67 -7.02 7.68
CA ARG A 176 -2.78 -6.42 8.43
C ARG A 176 -3.38 -7.40 9.45
N ASP A 177 -3.58 -8.64 9.05
CA ASP A 177 -4.22 -9.67 9.89
C ASP A 177 -3.23 -10.25 10.92
N ALA A 178 -1.91 -10.23 10.61
CA ALA A 178 -0.86 -10.58 11.56
C ALA A 178 -0.66 -9.51 12.65
N ALA A 179 -0.92 -8.24 12.33
CA ALA A 179 -0.87 -7.11 13.26
C ALA A 179 -2.13 -7.09 14.15
N THR A 180 -2.07 -7.79 15.28
CA THR A 180 -3.19 -7.94 16.24
C THR A 180 -3.11 -6.99 17.45
N GLY A 181 -2.00 -6.27 17.61
CA GLY A 181 -1.83 -5.28 18.67
C GLY A 181 -2.69 -4.02 18.45
N PRO A 182 -2.84 -3.17 19.49
CA PRO A 182 -3.66 -1.95 19.41
C PRO A 182 -3.11 -0.94 18.38
N SER A 183 -1.80 -0.91 18.18
CA SER A 183 -1.13 -0.12 17.15
C SER A 183 0.16 -0.84 16.76
N THR A 184 0.25 -1.27 15.50
CA THR A 184 1.46 -1.89 14.94
C THR A 184 1.97 -1.04 13.79
N VAL A 185 3.18 -0.47 13.92
CA VAL A 185 3.85 0.19 12.78
C VAL A 185 4.31 -0.86 11.79
N VAL A 186 3.70 -0.87 10.61
CA VAL A 186 3.95 -1.86 9.55
C VAL A 186 4.79 -1.31 8.40
N GLY A 187 5.01 0.00 8.35
CA GLY A 187 5.80 0.65 7.31
C GLY A 187 5.94 2.14 7.52
N PHE A 188 6.52 2.81 6.53
CA PHE A 188 6.72 4.26 6.53
C PHE A 188 6.43 4.84 5.14
N ALA A 189 5.76 5.98 5.12
CA ALA A 189 5.55 6.77 3.92
C ALA A 189 6.79 7.62 3.59
N HIS A 190 6.92 8.07 2.34
CA HIS A 190 8.04 8.89 1.88
C HIS A 190 8.15 10.27 2.54
N ASP A 191 7.08 10.76 3.19
CA ASP A 191 7.15 11.97 4.03
C ASP A 191 7.61 11.70 5.47
N GLY A 192 7.98 10.45 5.75
CA GLY A 192 8.57 9.99 7.01
C GLY A 192 7.56 9.56 8.06
N PHE A 193 6.26 9.77 7.83
CA PHE A 193 5.24 9.35 8.80
C PHE A 193 5.06 7.82 8.81
N PRO A 194 4.83 7.23 10.00
CA PRO A 194 4.53 5.81 10.12
C PRO A 194 3.22 5.45 9.41
N ILE A 195 3.15 4.19 8.96
CA ILE A 195 1.93 3.54 8.50
C ILE A 195 1.59 2.44 9.50
N VAL A 196 0.38 2.47 10.03
CA VAL A 196 0.00 1.73 11.24
C VAL A 196 -1.25 0.90 10.99
N VAL A 197 -1.21 -0.34 11.46
CA VAL A 197 -2.42 -1.14 11.68
C VAL A 197 -2.86 -0.90 13.11
N GLU A 198 -3.95 -0.17 13.26
CA GLU A 198 -4.58 0.10 14.55
C GLU A 198 -5.78 -0.82 14.74
N ARG A 199 -6.01 -1.27 15.97
CA ARG A 199 -7.21 -2.04 16.33
C ARG A 199 -7.82 -1.50 17.60
N ASP A 200 -9.13 -1.33 17.59
CA ASP A 200 -9.88 -0.97 18.79
C ASP A 200 -10.02 -2.17 19.75
N ALA A 201 -10.77 -1.98 20.84
CA ALA A 201 -11.00 -3.03 21.83
C ALA A 201 -11.82 -4.23 21.30
N ALA A 202 -12.58 -4.06 20.21
CA ALA A 202 -13.29 -5.12 19.52
C ALA A 202 -12.42 -5.84 18.47
N GLY A 203 -11.25 -5.27 18.14
CA GLY A 203 -10.34 -5.77 17.11
C GLY A 203 -10.60 -5.14 15.74
N ASP A 204 -11.50 -4.16 15.66
CA ASP A 204 -11.90 -3.50 14.42
C ASP A 204 -10.86 -2.44 14.02
N LEU A 205 -10.66 -2.30 12.70
CA LEU A 205 -9.82 -1.25 12.13
C LEU A 205 -10.56 0.09 12.13
N PRO A 206 -9.84 1.23 12.10
CA PRO A 206 -10.45 2.53 11.85
C PRO A 206 -11.23 2.54 10.52
N THR A 207 -12.24 3.42 10.46
CA THR A 207 -12.98 3.75 9.23
C THR A 207 -12.59 5.15 8.75
N ASN A 208 -13.01 5.55 7.56
CA ASN A 208 -12.86 6.93 7.08
C ASN A 208 -13.45 7.97 8.04
N ALA A 209 -14.45 7.61 8.84
CA ALA A 209 -15.04 8.52 9.83
C ALA A 209 -14.07 8.88 10.97
N ASP A 210 -13.05 8.06 11.18
CA ASP A 210 -12.03 8.24 12.23
C ASP A 210 -10.77 8.98 11.72
N LEU A 211 -10.70 9.26 10.42
CA LEU A 211 -9.48 9.72 9.74
C LEU A 211 -9.64 11.09 9.09
N ASP A 212 -8.50 11.75 8.87
CA ASP A 212 -8.44 13.05 8.20
C ASP A 212 -8.44 12.92 6.67
N GLN A 213 -8.30 14.06 5.99
CA GLN A 213 -8.30 14.12 4.52
C GLN A 213 -7.11 13.42 3.82
N CYS A 214 -6.07 13.05 4.55
CA CYS A 214 -4.93 12.28 4.05
C CYS A 214 -4.95 10.82 4.51
N HIS A 215 -6.05 10.36 5.12
CA HIS A 215 -6.22 9.01 5.62
C HIS A 215 -5.34 8.69 6.83
N GLY A 216 -5.06 9.70 7.64
CA GLY A 216 -4.29 9.54 8.88
C GLY A 216 -4.98 10.18 10.08
N ARG A 217 -4.37 9.99 11.25
CA ARG A 217 -4.79 10.61 12.51
C ARG A 217 -3.61 10.73 13.46
N THR A 218 -3.78 11.53 14.52
CA THR A 218 -2.85 11.57 15.65
C THR A 218 -3.42 10.73 16.79
N SER A 219 -2.67 9.70 17.20
CA SER A 219 -3.01 8.83 18.33
C SER A 219 -1.71 8.26 18.95
N PRO A 220 -1.79 7.57 20.10
CA PRO A 220 -0.64 6.87 20.67
C PRO A 220 -0.28 5.64 19.85
N ILE A 221 0.97 5.56 19.39
CA ILE A 221 1.50 4.42 18.62
C ILE A 221 2.77 3.84 19.26
N GLU A 222 2.99 2.53 19.11
CA GLU A 222 4.27 1.90 19.46
C GLU A 222 5.27 2.08 18.31
N LEU A 223 6.27 2.94 18.53
CA LEU A 223 7.31 3.26 17.56
C LEU A 223 8.68 3.19 18.24
N ASP A 224 9.61 2.44 17.63
CA ASP A 224 11.00 2.31 18.09
C ASP A 224 11.16 1.91 19.58
N GLY A 225 10.25 1.07 20.07
CA GLY A 225 10.24 0.57 21.45
C GLY A 225 9.66 1.56 22.48
N ALA A 226 9.02 2.64 22.05
CA ALA A 226 8.34 3.60 22.90
C ALA A 226 6.93 3.89 22.39
N VAL A 227 6.02 4.26 23.31
CA VAL A 227 4.72 4.82 22.93
C VAL A 227 4.87 6.32 22.71
N VAL A 228 4.46 6.80 21.55
CA VAL A 228 4.51 8.22 21.17
C VAL A 228 3.16 8.69 20.65
N GLU A 229 2.75 9.91 21.02
CA GLU A 229 1.61 10.59 20.40
C GLU A 229 2.09 11.21 19.08
N MET A 230 1.70 10.62 17.95
CA MET A 230 2.22 11.01 16.63
C MET A 230 1.17 10.85 15.54
N TYR A 231 1.18 11.76 14.57
CA TYR A 231 0.42 11.59 13.34
C TYR A 231 0.93 10.36 12.58
N HIS A 232 0.03 9.54 12.06
CA HIS A 232 0.36 8.41 11.22
C HIS A 232 -0.77 8.12 10.24
N TYR A 233 -0.44 7.37 9.20
CA TYR A 233 -1.41 6.83 8.25
C TYR A 233 -1.98 5.53 8.78
N SER A 234 -3.29 5.33 8.64
CA SER A 234 -3.97 4.18 9.24
C SER A 234 -4.44 3.20 8.17
N ALA A 235 -4.15 1.92 8.37
CA ALA A 235 -4.66 0.83 7.56
C ALA A 235 -6.17 0.66 7.78
N THR A 236 -6.97 0.61 6.71
CA THR A 236 -8.41 0.40 6.75
C THR A 236 -8.90 -0.51 5.62
N TYR A 237 -10.16 -0.94 5.68
CA TYR A 237 -10.84 -1.61 4.56
C TYR A 237 -11.46 -0.65 3.54
N GLU A 238 -11.46 0.66 3.83
CA GLU A 238 -12.12 1.66 3.01
C GLU A 238 -11.09 2.42 2.19
N PHE A 239 -11.34 2.61 0.90
CA PHE A 239 -10.48 3.41 0.02
C PHE A 239 -10.15 4.77 0.66
N PRO A 240 -8.89 5.26 0.61
CA PRO A 240 -7.69 4.69 -0.06
C PRO A 240 -6.88 3.67 0.75
N TYR A 241 -7.47 2.95 1.71
CA TYR A 241 -6.89 1.82 2.46
C TYR A 241 -5.72 2.14 3.39
N PHE A 242 -4.91 3.17 3.12
CA PHE A 242 -3.79 3.55 3.96
C PHE A 242 -3.38 5.02 3.84
N ILE A 243 -3.28 5.59 2.63
CA ILE A 243 -2.84 6.98 2.44
C ILE A 243 -3.63 7.68 1.32
N GLY A 244 -4.14 8.87 1.61
CA GLY A 244 -4.87 9.72 0.65
C GLY A 244 -4.05 10.88 0.09
N CYS A 245 -3.09 11.38 0.87
CA CYS A 245 -2.11 12.38 0.48
C CYS A 245 -0.92 12.32 1.44
N TYR A 246 0.19 12.96 1.08
CA TYR A 246 1.23 13.24 2.07
C TYR A 246 0.79 14.44 2.92
N THR A 247 0.66 14.22 4.23
CA THR A 247 0.52 15.27 5.24
C THR A 247 1.84 16.03 5.42
N GLY A 248 2.98 15.36 5.24
CA GLY A 248 4.31 15.95 5.34
C GLY A 248 4.90 16.33 3.99
N THR A 249 6.21 16.58 3.99
CA THR A 249 6.99 16.80 2.76
C THR A 249 7.66 15.49 2.35
N PRO A 250 7.26 14.85 1.24
CA PRO A 250 7.88 13.61 0.79
C PRO A 250 9.33 13.84 0.37
N ILE A 251 10.16 12.82 0.58
CA ILE A 251 11.49 12.77 -0.04
C ILE A 251 11.36 12.68 -1.57
N PRO A 252 12.37 13.16 -2.33
CA PRO A 252 12.37 13.10 -3.80
C PRO A 252 12.27 11.71 -4.41
#